data_AF-A0A3M2CB58-F1
#
_entry.id   AF-A0A3M2CB58-F1
#
_cell.length_a   1.000
_cell.length_b   1.000
_cell.length_c   1.000
_cell.angle_alpha   90.00
_cell.angle_beta   90.00
_cell.angle_gamma   90.00
#
_symmetry.space_group_name_H-M   'P 1'
#
loop_
_entity.id
_entity.type
_entity.pdbx_description
1 polymer ?
#
loop_
_entity_poly.entity_id
_entity_poly.type
_entity_poly.pdbx_seq_one_letter_code
_entity_poly.pdbx_strand_id
1 'polypeptide(L)'
;MRPLIGIALLIVLAVVATSPRFLRLRRATLVGALVSGGWLGVGAGALIGPDALGIVAPGDAARAAPILTIGLGWVGLMIGLQLRADILRQVPRAVYQMQLADAGLTLVVIGGGAAMIARFVLGFDPAQALLVAAVLAASGLGWAAETRSLRLGASAPPELVLALRAGAGLSAPIAVTFFGVVVAMAQPGAGLITAGLRIVALGAVAAALGLVARFSLRRAGDSRPDFLAILLGVVALITGAAVELRVSPLLASMMAGVVIANLAGAELRKFERVILEAEHVVAVLYAIVAGALLDLNVSSGYLALAGAIIGLR
;
A
#
# COMPACT_ATOMS: atom_id res chain seq x y z
N MET A 1 8.68 28.94 -3.76
CA MET A 1 9.79 28.27 -4.48
C MET A 1 10.27 27.00 -3.79
N ARG A 2 10.48 26.98 -2.46
CA ARG A 2 10.86 25.76 -1.69
C ARG A 2 10.02 24.47 -1.96
N PRO A 3 8.67 24.50 -2.02
CA PRO A 3 7.91 23.27 -2.25
C PRO A 3 8.08 22.69 -3.65
N LEU A 4 8.30 23.54 -4.67
CA LEU A 4 8.58 23.09 -6.04
C LEU A 4 9.96 22.41 -6.13
N ILE A 5 10.94 22.89 -5.36
CA ILE A 5 12.27 22.26 -5.25
C ILE A 5 12.13 20.90 -4.58
N GLY A 6 11.35 20.78 -3.50
CA GLY A 6 11.08 19.49 -2.85
C GLY A 6 10.45 18.47 -3.81
N ILE A 7 9.40 18.87 -4.54
CA ILE A 7 8.75 18.00 -5.54
C ILE A 7 9.72 17.63 -6.67
N ALA A 8 10.50 18.59 -7.19
CA ALA A 8 11.49 18.33 -8.22
C ALA A 8 12.58 17.36 -7.72
N LEU A 9 13.02 17.49 -6.47
CA LEU A 9 14.02 16.61 -5.86
C LEU A 9 13.46 15.19 -5.66
N LEU A 10 12.20 15.07 -5.24
CA LEU A 10 11.49 13.79 -5.17
C LEU A 10 11.40 13.11 -6.54
N ILE A 11 11.06 13.88 -7.58
CA ILE A 11 11.02 13.37 -8.96
C ILE A 11 12.41 12.93 -9.42
N VAL A 12 13.45 13.73 -9.15
CA VAL A 12 14.83 13.37 -9.51
C VAL A 12 15.28 12.10 -8.78
N LEU A 13 15.01 11.98 -7.48
CA LEU A 13 15.31 10.77 -6.69
C LEU A 13 14.56 9.54 -7.25
N ALA A 14 13.28 9.70 -7.59
CA ALA A 14 12.48 8.63 -8.20
C ALA A 14 13.02 8.21 -9.59
N VAL A 15 13.44 9.17 -10.42
CA VAL A 15 14.05 8.90 -11.73
C VAL A 15 15.41 8.21 -11.58
N VAL A 16 16.24 8.66 -10.63
CA VAL A 16 17.54 8.04 -10.32
C VAL A 16 17.37 6.60 -9.82
N ALA A 17 16.38 6.35 -8.96
CA ALA A 17 16.01 5.01 -8.49
C ALA A 17 15.61 4.07 -9.64
N THR A 18 15.03 4.61 -10.71
CA THR A 18 14.64 3.84 -11.90
C THR A 18 15.79 3.65 -12.90
N SER A 19 16.99 4.19 -12.65
CA SER A 19 18.09 4.15 -13.61
C SER A 19 18.71 2.74 -13.78
N PRO A 20 19.21 2.39 -14.99
CA PRO A 20 19.84 1.09 -15.25
C PRO A 20 21.06 0.79 -14.37
N ARG A 21 21.75 1.84 -13.91
CA ARG A 21 22.90 1.75 -13.01
C ARG A 21 22.47 1.33 -11.61
N PHE A 22 21.38 1.90 -11.11
CA PHE A 22 20.79 1.51 -9.83
C PHE A 22 20.24 0.08 -9.87
N LEU A 23 19.65 -0.33 -10.99
CA LEU A 23 19.20 -1.71 -11.23
C LEU A 23 20.35 -2.73 -11.26
N ARG A 24 21.57 -2.34 -11.67
CA ARG A 24 22.76 -3.22 -11.55
C ARG A 24 23.22 -3.34 -10.11
N LEU A 25 23.19 -2.26 -9.33
CA LEU A 25 23.55 -2.25 -7.92
C LEU A 25 22.62 -3.16 -7.10
N ARG A 26 21.34 -3.23 -7.50
CA ARG A 26 20.31 -4.10 -6.93
C ARG A 26 20.59 -5.61 -7.08
N ARG A 27 21.58 -6.02 -7.90
CA ARG A 27 21.98 -7.44 -8.04
C ARG A 27 22.78 -7.98 -6.85
N ALA A 28 23.39 -7.12 -6.03
CA ALA A 28 24.02 -7.56 -4.79
C ALA A 28 22.93 -7.90 -3.76
N THR A 29 22.99 -9.06 -3.10
CA THR A 29 21.92 -9.58 -2.23
C THR A 29 21.51 -8.63 -1.10
N LEU A 30 22.48 -7.99 -0.43
CA LEU A 30 22.25 -6.99 0.62
C LEU A 30 21.61 -5.71 0.10
N VAL A 31 22.12 -5.18 -1.02
CA VAL A 31 21.59 -3.97 -1.67
C VAL A 31 20.21 -4.25 -2.25
N GLY A 32 20.01 -5.42 -2.84
CA GLY A 32 18.73 -5.91 -3.33
C GLY A 32 17.68 -5.96 -2.23
N ALA A 33 18.03 -6.46 -1.04
CA ALA A 33 17.13 -6.51 0.13
C ALA A 33 16.80 -5.11 0.69
N LEU A 34 17.79 -4.20 0.77
CA LEU A 34 17.59 -2.83 1.24
C LEU A 34 16.79 -1.98 0.23
N VAL A 35 17.05 -2.16 -1.07
CA VAL A 35 16.32 -1.49 -2.14
C VAL A 35 14.89 -2.04 -2.25
N SER A 36 14.69 -3.36 -2.17
CA SER A 36 13.36 -3.98 -2.26
C SER A 36 12.46 -3.60 -1.10
N GLY A 37 13.04 -3.38 0.10
CA GLY A 37 12.28 -2.93 1.28
C GLY A 37 11.95 -1.44 1.30
N GLY A 38 12.35 -0.66 0.30
CA GLY A 38 12.13 0.79 0.27
C GLY A 38 13.00 1.59 1.25
N TRP A 39 13.91 0.94 1.98
CA TRP A 39 14.74 1.58 3.01
C TRP A 39 15.62 2.72 2.49
N LEU A 40 16.09 2.63 1.25
CA LEU A 40 16.82 3.74 0.61
C LEU A 40 15.93 4.96 0.37
N GLY A 41 14.66 4.74 0.03
CA GLY A 41 13.67 5.81 -0.06
C GLY A 41 13.46 6.47 1.31
N VAL A 42 13.27 5.66 2.35
CA VAL A 42 13.13 6.14 3.74
C VAL A 42 14.36 6.95 4.17
N GLY A 43 15.58 6.43 3.93
CA GLY A 43 16.81 7.14 4.27
C GLY A 43 16.98 8.46 3.52
N ALA A 44 16.65 8.48 2.22
CA ALA A 44 16.64 9.71 1.43
C ALA A 44 15.61 10.72 1.97
N GLY A 45 14.43 10.24 2.35
CA GLY A 45 13.38 11.02 3.00
C GLY A 45 13.84 11.66 4.30
N ALA A 46 14.42 10.87 5.19
CA ALA A 46 14.92 11.34 6.48
C ALA A 46 16.01 12.42 6.29
N LEU A 47 16.87 12.27 5.28
CA LEU A 47 17.91 13.25 4.97
C LEU A 47 17.33 14.58 4.47
N ILE A 48 16.28 14.56 3.64
CA ILE A 48 15.65 15.79 3.13
C ILE A 48 14.58 16.37 4.07
N GLY A 49 14.21 15.61 5.09
CA GLY A 49 13.21 15.95 6.10
C GLY A 49 13.59 17.14 6.98
N PRO A 50 12.66 17.59 7.84
CA PRO A 50 12.82 18.78 8.66
C PRO A 50 14.01 18.71 9.62
N ASP A 51 14.32 17.51 10.14
CA ASP A 51 15.34 17.31 11.18
C ASP A 51 16.78 17.18 10.64
N ALA A 52 16.95 17.06 9.33
CA ALA A 52 18.25 16.94 8.68
C ALA A 52 18.54 18.15 7.78
N LEU A 53 18.28 18.07 6.47
CA LEU A 53 18.55 19.18 5.55
C LEU A 53 17.46 20.26 5.57
N GLY A 54 16.28 20.00 6.16
CA GLY A 54 15.20 20.97 6.26
C GLY A 54 14.60 21.41 4.93
N ILE A 55 14.78 20.60 3.87
CA ILE A 55 14.28 20.91 2.52
C ILE A 55 12.75 20.77 2.49
N VAL A 56 12.23 19.74 3.16
CA VAL A 56 10.80 19.51 3.37
C VAL A 56 10.38 20.16 4.68
N ALA A 57 9.49 21.15 4.63
CA ALA A 57 9.04 21.85 5.81
C ALA A 57 7.95 21.07 6.57
N PRO A 58 7.83 21.27 7.90
CA PRO A 58 6.68 20.77 8.66
C PRO A 58 5.37 21.24 8.02
N GLY A 59 4.52 20.31 7.60
CA GLY A 59 3.24 20.59 6.93
C GLY A 59 3.27 20.51 5.40
N ASP A 60 4.42 20.37 4.74
CA ASP A 60 4.45 20.11 3.29
C ASP A 60 3.79 18.77 2.92
N ALA A 61 3.83 17.78 3.82
CA ALA A 61 3.10 16.52 3.66
C ALA A 61 1.57 16.73 3.62
N ALA A 62 1.04 17.66 4.42
CA ALA A 62 -0.38 17.99 4.40
C ALA A 62 -0.78 18.67 3.09
N ARG A 63 0.10 19.51 2.52
CA ARG A 63 -0.12 20.12 1.19
C ARG A 63 -0.03 19.08 0.06
N ALA A 64 0.79 18.05 0.24
CA ALA A 64 0.89 16.93 -0.67
C ALA A 64 -0.25 15.91 -0.52
N ALA A 65 -1.12 16.05 0.48
CA ALA A 65 -2.18 15.08 0.79
C ALA A 65 -3.07 14.70 -0.41
N PRO A 66 -3.47 15.60 -1.33
CA PRO A 66 -4.22 15.20 -2.51
C PRO A 66 -3.43 14.25 -3.43
N ILE A 67 -2.14 14.53 -3.65
CA ILE A 67 -1.26 13.73 -4.49
C ILE A 67 -1.01 12.36 -3.84
N LEU A 68 -0.79 12.33 -2.51
CA LEU A 68 -0.69 11.09 -1.75
C LEU A 68 -2.01 10.32 -1.79
N THR A 69 -3.15 10.99 -1.66
CA THR A 69 -4.45 10.33 -1.73
C THR A 69 -4.67 9.64 -3.08
N ILE A 70 -4.34 10.32 -4.18
CA ILE A 70 -4.37 9.74 -5.54
C ILE A 70 -3.37 8.59 -5.67
N GLY A 71 -2.15 8.76 -5.16
CA GLY A 71 -1.13 7.70 -5.17
C GLY A 71 -1.57 6.45 -4.40
N LEU A 72 -2.23 6.62 -3.25
CA LEU A 72 -2.80 5.51 -2.47
C LEU A 72 -3.91 4.83 -3.28
N GLY A 73 -4.76 5.62 -3.94
CA GLY A 73 -5.75 5.07 -4.86
C GLY A 73 -5.14 4.26 -5.99
N TRP A 74 -4.03 4.73 -6.55
CA TRP A 74 -3.29 3.99 -7.57
C TRP A 74 -2.81 2.63 -7.04
N VAL A 75 -2.21 2.60 -5.85
CA VAL A 75 -1.80 1.34 -5.18
C VAL A 75 -2.99 0.43 -4.94
N GLY A 76 -4.08 0.96 -4.43
CA GLY A 76 -5.31 0.20 -4.20
C GLY A 76 -5.80 -0.42 -5.50
N LEU A 77 -5.87 0.38 -6.57
CA LEU A 77 -6.29 -0.07 -7.89
C LEU A 77 -5.40 -1.19 -8.42
N MET A 78 -4.06 -1.06 -8.30
CA MET A 78 -3.13 -2.12 -8.70
C MET A 78 -3.42 -3.44 -7.99
N ILE A 79 -3.57 -3.40 -6.66
CA ILE A 79 -3.90 -4.58 -5.85
C ILE A 79 -5.24 -5.17 -6.29
N GLY A 80 -6.24 -4.31 -6.52
CA GLY A 80 -7.56 -4.73 -6.98
C GLY A 80 -7.53 -5.38 -8.37
N LEU A 81 -6.70 -4.88 -9.28
CA LEU A 81 -6.58 -5.44 -10.63
C LEU A 81 -6.00 -6.86 -10.64
N GLN A 82 -5.15 -7.17 -9.65
CA GLN A 82 -4.59 -8.51 -9.46
C GLN A 82 -5.62 -9.53 -8.93
N LEU A 83 -6.73 -9.07 -8.33
CA LEU A 83 -7.78 -9.92 -7.75
C LEU A 83 -8.80 -10.41 -8.80
N ARG A 84 -8.32 -11.21 -9.75
CA ARG A 84 -9.16 -11.82 -10.77
C ARG A 84 -9.81 -13.11 -10.28
N ALA A 85 -11.13 -13.23 -10.41
CA ALA A 85 -11.89 -14.38 -9.93
C ALA A 85 -11.48 -15.70 -10.61
N ASP A 86 -11.08 -15.67 -11.88
CA ASP A 86 -10.59 -16.85 -12.59
C ASP A 86 -9.26 -17.35 -12.02
N ILE A 87 -8.36 -16.46 -11.62
CA ILE A 87 -7.09 -16.81 -10.96
C ILE A 87 -7.34 -17.26 -9.51
N LEU A 88 -8.15 -16.51 -8.76
CA LEU A 88 -8.45 -16.79 -7.35
C LEU A 88 -9.12 -18.16 -7.17
N ARG A 89 -9.98 -18.59 -8.10
CA ARG A 89 -10.61 -19.91 -8.08
C ARG A 89 -9.63 -21.07 -8.28
N GLN A 90 -8.46 -20.81 -8.87
CA GLN A 90 -7.42 -21.81 -9.08
C GLN A 90 -6.50 -21.95 -7.86
N VAL A 91 -6.55 -21.01 -6.91
CA VAL A 91 -5.74 -21.06 -5.69
C VAL A 91 -6.26 -22.19 -4.79
N PRO A 92 -5.41 -23.16 -4.38
CA PRO A 92 -5.84 -24.25 -3.50
C PRO A 92 -6.37 -23.72 -2.16
N ARG A 93 -7.41 -24.36 -1.61
CA ARG A 93 -8.01 -23.99 -0.32
C ARG A 93 -6.98 -23.94 0.83
N ALA A 94 -5.97 -24.81 0.80
CA ALA A 94 -4.89 -24.83 1.78
C ALA A 94 -4.11 -23.51 1.81
N VAL A 95 -3.91 -22.84 0.67
CA VAL A 95 -3.23 -21.54 0.60
C VAL A 95 -4.08 -20.46 1.25
N TYR A 96 -5.41 -20.45 1.03
CA TYR A 96 -6.30 -19.51 1.72
C TYR A 96 -6.26 -19.70 3.25
N GLN A 97 -6.30 -20.94 3.72
CA GLN A 97 -6.22 -21.24 5.16
C GLN A 97 -4.87 -20.83 5.74
N MET A 98 -3.77 -21.10 5.02
CA MET A 98 -2.43 -20.68 5.40
C MET A 98 -2.35 -19.15 5.52
N GLN A 99 -2.89 -18.40 4.55
CA GLN A 99 -2.88 -16.93 4.60
C GLN A 99 -3.78 -16.37 5.70
N LEU A 100 -4.91 -17.02 5.99
CA LEU A 100 -5.76 -16.62 7.11
C LEU A 100 -5.06 -16.89 8.46
N ALA A 101 -4.33 -17.99 8.58
CA ALA A 101 -3.53 -18.30 9.75
C ALA A 101 -2.34 -17.34 9.92
N ASP A 102 -1.59 -17.05 8.85
CA ASP A 102 -0.50 -16.05 8.82
C ASP A 102 -1.04 -14.67 9.21
N ALA A 103 -2.23 -14.32 8.70
CA ALA A 103 -2.88 -13.06 9.03
C ALA A 103 -3.31 -12.98 10.50
N GLY A 104 -3.95 -14.03 11.02
CA GLY A 104 -4.34 -14.13 12.41
C GLY A 104 -3.14 -14.08 13.36
N LEU A 105 -2.08 -14.82 13.02
CA LEU A 105 -0.83 -14.83 13.80
C LEU A 105 -0.18 -13.44 13.81
N THR A 106 -0.09 -12.77 12.65
CA THR A 106 0.42 -11.40 12.54
C THR A 106 -0.39 -10.44 13.42
N LEU A 107 -1.71 -10.57 13.42
CA LEU A 107 -2.60 -9.70 14.20
C LEU A 107 -2.42 -9.91 15.71
N VAL A 108 -2.23 -11.15 16.15
CA VAL A 108 -1.97 -11.46 17.57
C VAL A 108 -0.56 -11.04 17.98
N VAL A 109 0.46 -11.41 17.21
CA VAL A 109 1.87 -11.19 17.58
C VAL A 109 2.27 -9.72 17.39
N ILE A 110 2.15 -9.21 16.17
CA ILE A 110 2.56 -7.82 15.85
C ILE A 110 1.51 -6.85 16.39
N GLY A 111 0.23 -7.11 16.16
CA GLY A 111 -0.85 -6.24 16.65
C GLY A 111 -0.94 -6.26 18.18
N GLY A 112 -0.99 -7.44 18.80
CA GLY A 112 -1.04 -7.56 20.26
C GLY A 112 0.22 -7.01 20.94
N GLY A 113 1.41 -7.32 20.42
CA GLY A 113 2.67 -6.76 20.90
C GLY A 113 2.71 -5.23 20.81
N ALA A 114 2.33 -4.67 19.65
CA ALA A 114 2.25 -3.23 19.47
C ALA A 114 1.21 -2.58 20.40
N ALA A 115 0.04 -3.20 20.59
CA ALA A 115 -0.98 -2.69 21.51
C ALA A 115 -0.47 -2.66 22.95
N MET A 116 0.21 -3.73 23.39
CA MET A 116 0.80 -3.80 24.73
C MET A 116 1.88 -2.73 24.93
N ILE A 117 2.80 -2.59 23.98
CA ILE A 117 3.86 -1.57 24.07
C ILE A 117 3.25 -0.17 24.05
N ALA A 118 2.32 0.11 23.13
CA ALA A 118 1.64 1.40 23.07
C ALA A 118 0.90 1.73 24.37
N ARG A 119 0.20 0.75 24.95
CA ARG A 119 -0.58 0.94 26.18
C ARG A 119 0.28 1.10 27.42
N PHE A 120 1.24 0.19 27.63
CA PHE A 120 1.96 0.06 28.90
C PHE A 120 3.32 0.76 28.92
N VAL A 121 3.97 0.93 27.75
CA VAL A 121 5.28 1.58 27.66
C VAL A 121 5.11 3.04 27.23
N LEU A 122 4.27 3.32 26.23
CA LEU A 122 4.06 4.68 25.70
C LEU A 122 2.92 5.43 26.41
N GLY A 123 2.13 4.75 27.24
CA GLY A 123 1.06 5.36 28.02
C GLY A 123 -0.14 5.82 27.19
N PHE A 124 -0.31 5.32 25.96
CA PHE A 124 -1.44 5.69 25.10
C PHE A 124 -2.77 5.23 25.72
N ASP A 125 -3.83 5.97 25.37
CA ASP A 125 -5.18 5.53 25.70
C ASP A 125 -5.52 4.22 24.93
N PRO A 126 -6.53 3.45 25.36
CA PRO A 126 -6.86 2.18 24.72
C PRO A 126 -7.22 2.31 23.22
N ALA A 127 -7.83 3.44 22.82
CA ALA A 127 -8.26 3.65 21.43
C ALA A 127 -7.06 3.97 20.52
N GLN A 128 -6.15 4.83 20.98
CA GLN A 128 -4.89 5.16 20.33
C GLN A 128 -3.97 3.94 20.23
N ALA A 129 -3.85 3.16 21.32
CA ALA A 129 -3.06 1.92 21.31
C ALA A 129 -3.61 0.91 20.30
N LEU A 130 -4.94 0.76 20.22
CA LEU A 130 -5.57 -0.11 19.23
C LEU A 130 -5.37 0.38 17.79
N LEU A 131 -5.43 1.70 17.57
CA LEU A 131 -5.19 2.28 16.24
C LEU A 131 -3.74 2.05 15.79
N VAL A 132 -2.77 2.29 16.66
CA VAL A 132 -1.34 2.02 16.40
C VAL A 132 -1.12 0.54 16.11
N ALA A 133 -1.69 -0.34 16.94
CA ALA A 133 -1.62 -1.78 16.74
C ALA A 133 -2.20 -2.22 15.40
N ALA A 134 -3.35 -1.66 15.02
CA ALA A 134 -4.01 -1.99 13.77
C ALA A 134 -3.22 -1.51 12.54
N VAL A 135 -2.64 -0.31 12.59
CA VAL A 135 -1.75 0.21 11.52
C VAL A 135 -0.51 -0.69 11.36
N LEU A 136 0.12 -1.07 12.47
CA LEU A 136 1.32 -1.91 12.46
C LEU A 136 1.02 -3.35 12.03
N ALA A 137 -0.10 -3.92 12.48
CA ALA A 137 -0.57 -5.23 12.03
C ALA A 137 -0.85 -5.21 10.52
N ALA A 138 -1.57 -4.21 10.01
CA ALA A 138 -1.82 -4.05 8.57
C ALA A 138 -0.52 -3.97 7.77
N SER A 139 0.46 -3.21 8.27
CA SER A 139 1.78 -3.08 7.64
C SER A 139 2.58 -4.39 7.68
N GLY A 140 2.36 -5.25 8.68
CA GLY A 140 2.94 -6.59 8.78
C GLY A 140 2.34 -7.58 7.78
N LEU A 141 1.02 -7.55 7.60
CA LEU A 141 0.31 -8.42 6.66
C LEU A 141 0.80 -8.23 5.22
N GLY A 142 1.04 -6.98 4.80
CA GLY A 142 1.43 -6.66 3.42
C GLY A 142 2.87 -7.03 3.04
N TRP A 143 3.80 -7.08 3.99
CA TRP A 143 5.24 -7.17 3.71
C TRP A 143 5.76 -8.62 3.59
N ALA A 144 5.10 -9.60 4.19
CA ALA A 144 5.59 -10.98 4.28
C ALA A 144 5.73 -11.68 2.90
N ALA A 145 5.02 -11.21 1.89
CA ALA A 145 4.89 -11.78 0.55
C ALA A 145 6.14 -11.68 -0.33
N GLU A 146 6.56 -10.44 -0.61
CA GLU A 146 7.65 -10.09 -1.52
C GLU A 146 8.99 -10.69 -1.05
N THR A 147 9.26 -10.58 0.25
CA THR A 147 10.53 -11.03 0.86
C THR A 147 10.66 -12.55 0.92
N ARG A 148 9.56 -13.30 1.17
CA ARG A 148 9.56 -14.77 1.12
C ARG A 148 9.80 -15.28 -0.31
N SER A 149 9.28 -14.58 -1.32
CA SER A 149 9.47 -14.95 -2.73
C SER A 149 10.92 -14.80 -3.21
N LEU A 150 11.64 -13.81 -2.69
CA LEU A 150 13.05 -13.52 -3.02
C LEU A 150 14.03 -14.56 -2.44
N ARG A 151 13.61 -15.37 -1.47
CA ARG A 151 14.45 -16.41 -0.83
C ARG A 151 14.37 -17.77 -1.51
N LEU A 152 13.53 -17.94 -2.52
CA LEU A 152 13.39 -19.21 -3.22
C LEU A 152 14.56 -19.41 -4.19
N GLY A 153 15.39 -20.41 -3.90
CA GLY A 153 16.38 -20.91 -4.85
C GLY A 153 15.73 -21.71 -5.98
N ALA A 154 16.50 -21.96 -7.04
CA ALA A 154 16.05 -22.72 -8.22
C ALA A 154 15.57 -24.16 -7.91
N SER A 155 15.87 -24.68 -6.72
CA SER A 155 15.57 -26.05 -6.28
C SER A 155 14.28 -26.19 -5.45
N ALA A 156 13.53 -25.11 -5.24
CA ALA A 156 12.32 -25.17 -4.41
C ALA A 156 11.20 -25.99 -5.11
N PRO A 157 10.43 -26.82 -4.36
CA PRO A 157 9.31 -27.57 -4.91
C PRO A 157 8.29 -26.65 -5.61
N PRO A 158 7.75 -27.02 -6.78
CA PRO A 158 6.79 -26.20 -7.52
C PRO A 158 5.56 -25.79 -6.69
N GLU A 159 5.09 -26.68 -5.82
CA GLU A 159 3.97 -26.43 -4.91
C GLU A 159 4.28 -25.33 -3.89
N LEU A 160 5.50 -25.32 -3.33
CA LEU A 160 5.95 -24.28 -2.40
C LEU A 160 6.08 -22.93 -3.12
N VAL A 161 6.62 -22.93 -4.34
CA VAL A 161 6.72 -21.71 -5.16
C VAL A 161 5.32 -21.16 -5.47
N LEU A 162 4.37 -22.03 -5.85
CA LEU A 162 2.99 -21.64 -6.10
C LEU A 162 2.33 -21.11 -4.83
N ALA A 163 2.44 -21.81 -3.70
CA ALA A 163 1.85 -21.40 -2.43
C ALA A 163 2.38 -20.05 -1.96
N LEU A 164 3.69 -19.80 -2.11
CA LEU A 164 4.31 -18.52 -1.75
C LEU A 164 3.91 -17.39 -2.70
N ARG A 165 3.83 -17.63 -4.01
CA ARG A 165 3.39 -16.61 -4.98
C ARG A 165 1.90 -16.29 -4.86
N ALA A 166 1.05 -17.31 -4.74
CA ALA A 166 -0.38 -17.15 -4.53
C ALA A 166 -0.65 -16.51 -3.16
N GLY A 167 0.07 -16.95 -2.12
CA GLY A 167 0.03 -16.32 -0.81
C GLY A 167 0.44 -14.85 -0.88
N ALA A 168 1.53 -14.55 -1.59
CA ALA A 168 2.01 -13.19 -1.79
C ALA A 168 0.96 -12.27 -2.43
N GLY A 169 0.28 -12.75 -3.48
CA GLY A 169 -0.80 -12.00 -4.13
C GLY A 169 -2.04 -11.81 -3.23
N LEU A 170 -2.28 -12.70 -2.27
CA LEU A 170 -3.44 -12.63 -1.36
C LEU A 170 -3.20 -11.73 -0.14
N SER A 171 -1.96 -11.57 0.32
CA SER A 171 -1.68 -10.87 1.58
C SER A 171 -1.93 -9.36 1.49
N ALA A 172 -1.59 -8.73 0.36
CA ALA A 172 -1.82 -7.30 0.14
C ALA A 172 -3.33 -6.95 0.17
N PRO A 173 -4.23 -7.64 -0.55
CA PRO A 173 -5.68 -7.49 -0.40
C PRO A 173 -6.20 -7.65 1.03
N ILE A 174 -5.70 -8.64 1.77
CA ILE A 174 -6.09 -8.88 3.16
C ILE A 174 -5.66 -7.69 4.03
N ALA A 175 -4.43 -7.22 3.86
CA ALA A 175 -3.90 -6.06 4.57
C ALA A 175 -4.70 -4.78 4.30
N VAL A 176 -5.00 -4.51 3.02
CA VAL A 176 -5.78 -3.33 2.60
C VAL A 176 -7.22 -3.40 3.13
N THR A 177 -7.84 -4.58 3.09
CA THR A 177 -9.19 -4.79 3.61
C THR A 177 -9.22 -4.55 5.12
N PHE A 178 -8.30 -5.17 5.86
CA PHE A 178 -8.19 -4.99 7.31
C PHE A 178 -7.96 -3.52 7.67
N PHE A 179 -6.99 -2.86 7.02
CA PHE A 179 -6.70 -1.44 7.23
C PHE A 179 -7.92 -0.56 6.93
N GLY A 180 -8.63 -0.82 5.83
CA GLY A 180 -9.81 -0.05 5.46
C GLY A 180 -10.97 -0.19 6.46
N VAL A 181 -11.18 -1.39 7.02
CA VAL A 181 -12.14 -1.61 8.11
C VAL A 181 -11.75 -0.82 9.35
N VAL A 182 -10.48 -0.89 9.75
CA VAL A 182 -9.95 -0.15 10.90
C VAL A 182 -10.16 1.35 10.73
N VAL A 183 -9.82 1.92 9.57
CA VAL A 183 -10.01 3.35 9.28
C VAL A 183 -11.48 3.75 9.34
N ALA A 184 -12.39 2.89 8.84
CA ALA A 184 -13.84 3.15 8.90
C ALA A 184 -14.36 3.15 10.35
N MET A 185 -13.84 2.25 11.19
CA MET A 185 -14.20 2.13 12.61
C MET A 185 -13.56 3.21 13.49
N ALA A 186 -12.39 3.74 13.10
CA ALA A 186 -11.69 4.78 13.84
C ALA A 186 -12.35 6.17 13.72
N GLN A 187 -13.36 6.32 12.86
CA GLN A 187 -14.05 7.60 12.68
C GLN A 187 -14.87 7.97 13.93
N PRO A 188 -14.90 9.27 14.31
CA PRO A 188 -15.71 9.72 15.44
C PRO A 188 -17.19 9.31 15.29
N GLY A 189 -17.74 8.70 16.34
CA GLY A 189 -19.13 8.22 16.36
C GLY A 189 -19.41 6.99 15.49
N ALA A 190 -18.39 6.34 14.93
CA ALA A 190 -18.57 5.12 14.14
C ALA A 190 -18.77 3.89 15.05
N GLY A 191 -19.98 3.34 15.03
CA GLY A 191 -20.24 1.97 15.46
C GLY A 191 -20.03 0.96 14.32
N LEU A 192 -20.04 -0.34 14.64
CA LEU A 192 -19.88 -1.43 13.67
C LEU A 192 -20.84 -1.32 12.47
N ILE A 193 -22.11 -1.01 12.75
CA ILE A 193 -23.15 -0.85 11.72
C ILE A 193 -22.82 0.33 10.79
N THR A 194 -22.48 1.49 11.35
CA THR A 194 -22.16 2.69 10.55
C THR A 194 -20.90 2.51 9.72
N ALA A 195 -19.87 1.84 10.25
CA ALA A 195 -18.66 1.51 9.51
C ALA A 195 -18.99 0.53 8.36
N GLY A 196 -19.79 -0.50 8.64
CA GLY A 196 -20.28 -1.44 7.63
C GLY A 196 -21.06 -0.75 6.50
N LEU A 197 -22.00 0.14 6.84
CA LEU A 197 -22.76 0.91 5.86
C LEU A 197 -21.87 1.81 4.99
N ARG A 198 -20.85 2.46 5.59
CA ARG A 198 -19.86 3.25 4.83
C ARG A 198 -19.07 2.40 3.85
N ILE A 199 -18.64 1.20 4.26
CA ILE A 199 -17.91 0.27 3.37
C ILE A 199 -18.82 -0.26 2.26
N VAL A 200 -20.09 -0.57 2.55
CA VAL A 200 -21.07 -0.99 1.53
C VAL A 200 -21.34 0.14 0.53
N ALA A 201 -21.56 1.36 1.01
CA ALA A 201 -21.73 2.54 0.17
C ALA A 201 -20.49 2.78 -0.71
N LEU A 202 -19.29 2.62 -0.14
CA LEU A 202 -18.03 2.69 -0.87
C LEU A 202 -17.96 1.62 -1.97
N GLY A 203 -18.37 0.39 -1.67
CA GLY A 203 -18.42 -0.70 -2.65
C GLY A 203 -19.37 -0.39 -3.81
N ALA A 204 -20.53 0.21 -3.53
CA ALA A 204 -21.46 0.64 -4.56
C ALA A 204 -20.86 1.75 -5.45
N VAL A 205 -20.21 2.75 -4.85
CA VAL A 205 -19.52 3.83 -5.58
C VAL A 205 -18.37 3.27 -6.41
N ALA A 206 -17.54 2.40 -5.84
CA ALA A 206 -16.43 1.75 -6.52
C ALA A 206 -16.90 0.88 -7.69
N ALA A 207 -18.03 0.18 -7.54
CA ALA A 207 -18.64 -0.60 -8.62
C ALA A 207 -19.17 0.30 -9.74
N ALA A 208 -19.89 1.37 -9.40
CA ALA A 208 -20.39 2.33 -10.38
C ALA A 208 -19.25 2.99 -11.15
N LEU A 209 -18.22 3.49 -10.45
CA LEU A 209 -17.06 4.13 -11.07
C LEU A 209 -16.20 3.13 -11.84
N GLY A 210 -16.07 1.89 -11.38
CA GLY A 210 -15.41 0.80 -12.13
C GLY A 210 -16.14 0.48 -13.44
N LEU A 211 -17.48 0.52 -13.44
CA LEU A 211 -18.28 0.32 -14.65
C LEU A 211 -18.12 1.49 -15.64
N VAL A 212 -18.13 2.73 -15.13
CA VAL A 212 -17.86 3.93 -15.94
C VAL A 212 -16.46 3.87 -16.53
N ALA A 213 -15.46 3.53 -15.71
CA ALA A 213 -14.08 3.35 -16.14
C ALA A 213 -13.99 2.33 -17.28
N ARG A 214 -14.62 1.16 -17.12
CA ARG A 214 -14.65 0.13 -18.17
C ARG A 214 -15.20 0.67 -19.49
N PHE A 215 -16.31 1.40 -19.44
CA PHE A 215 -16.94 1.93 -20.66
C PHE A 215 -16.09 3.02 -21.32
N SER A 216 -15.54 3.93 -20.53
CA SER A 216 -14.66 4.99 -21.00
C SER A 216 -13.36 4.43 -21.58
N LEU A 217 -12.75 3.45 -20.93
CA LEU A 217 -11.51 2.81 -21.38
C LEU A 217 -11.71 2.04 -22.70
N ARG A 218 -12.88 1.45 -22.93
CA ARG A 218 -13.21 0.84 -24.23
C ARG A 218 -13.31 1.89 -25.36
N ARG A 219 -13.68 3.13 -25.04
CA ARG A 219 -13.75 4.23 -26.02
C ARG A 219 -12.40 4.84 -26.33
N ALA A 220 -11.45 4.81 -25.38
CA ALA A 220 -10.09 5.28 -25.60
C ALA A 220 -9.33 4.48 -26.68
N GLY A 221 -9.77 3.24 -26.97
CA GLY A 221 -9.11 2.38 -27.95
C GLY A 221 -7.65 2.10 -27.58
N ASP A 222 -6.74 2.23 -28.54
CA ASP A 222 -5.29 2.04 -28.35
C ASP A 222 -4.56 3.33 -27.94
N SER A 223 -5.27 4.45 -27.72
CA SER A 223 -4.65 5.73 -27.33
C SER A 223 -4.16 5.69 -25.88
N ARG A 224 -2.84 5.54 -25.71
CA ARG A 224 -2.19 5.54 -24.38
C ARG A 224 -2.45 6.83 -23.58
N PRO A 225 -2.41 8.05 -24.16
CA PRO A 225 -2.74 9.27 -23.43
C PRO A 225 -4.17 9.29 -22.89
N ASP A 226 -5.15 8.90 -23.72
CA ASP A 226 -6.56 8.88 -23.32
C ASP A 226 -6.81 7.83 -22.24
N PHE A 227 -6.17 6.66 -22.37
CA PHE A 227 -6.20 5.62 -21.35
C PHE A 227 -5.71 6.15 -19.99
N LEU A 228 -4.54 6.79 -19.96
CA LEU A 228 -3.97 7.32 -18.73
C LEU A 228 -4.80 8.46 -18.14
N ALA A 229 -5.34 9.34 -18.97
CA ALA A 229 -6.21 10.43 -18.53
C ALA A 229 -7.49 9.91 -17.87
N ILE A 230 -8.15 8.92 -18.49
CA ILE A 230 -9.35 8.28 -17.93
C ILE A 230 -9.02 7.57 -16.63
N LEU A 231 -7.91 6.82 -16.60
CA LEU A 231 -7.50 6.09 -15.41
C LEU A 231 -7.21 7.03 -14.24
N LEU A 232 -6.45 8.10 -14.48
CA LEU A 232 -6.13 9.10 -13.46
C LEU A 232 -7.40 9.81 -12.97
N GLY A 233 -8.33 10.15 -13.87
CA GLY A 233 -9.62 10.73 -13.52
C GLY A 233 -10.47 9.80 -12.66
N VAL A 234 -10.54 8.52 -13.01
CA VAL A 234 -11.26 7.50 -12.24
C VAL A 234 -10.64 7.32 -10.86
N VAL A 235 -9.32 7.21 -10.75
CA VAL A 235 -8.61 7.09 -9.46
C VAL A 235 -8.87 8.33 -8.61
N ALA A 236 -8.77 9.54 -9.18
CA ALA A 236 -9.06 10.78 -8.47
C ALA A 236 -10.51 10.84 -7.97
N LEU A 237 -11.49 10.43 -8.79
CA LEU A 237 -12.91 10.39 -8.38
C LEU A 237 -13.17 9.38 -7.27
N ILE A 238 -12.65 8.15 -7.39
CA ILE A 238 -12.84 7.11 -6.37
C ILE A 238 -12.20 7.53 -5.05
N THR A 239 -10.97 8.04 -5.09
CA THR A 239 -10.25 8.46 -3.89
C THR A 239 -10.88 9.69 -3.25
N GLY A 240 -11.33 10.67 -4.03
CA GLY A 240 -12.09 11.82 -3.54
C GLY A 240 -13.40 11.39 -2.86
N ALA A 241 -14.16 10.48 -3.48
CA ALA A 241 -15.37 9.94 -2.88
C ALA A 241 -15.09 9.17 -1.58
N ALA A 242 -13.98 8.43 -1.52
CA ALA A 242 -13.57 7.72 -0.31
C ALA A 242 -13.25 8.68 0.85
N VAL A 243 -12.54 9.77 0.55
CA VAL A 243 -12.24 10.82 1.54
C VAL A 243 -13.54 11.45 2.07
N GLU A 244 -14.48 11.78 1.19
CA GLU A 244 -15.78 12.36 1.58
C GLU A 244 -16.59 11.40 2.46
N LEU A 245 -16.59 10.10 2.12
CA LEU A 245 -17.23 9.05 2.92
C LEU A 245 -16.45 8.68 4.20
N ARG A 246 -15.28 9.30 4.43
CA ARG A 246 -14.35 9.03 5.53
C ARG A 246 -13.94 7.56 5.62
N VAL A 247 -13.63 6.97 4.47
CA VAL A 247 -13.15 5.59 4.34
C VAL A 247 -11.78 5.61 3.66
N SER A 248 -11.04 4.50 3.77
CA SER A 248 -9.71 4.40 3.16
C SER A 248 -9.76 4.53 1.63
N PRO A 249 -9.06 5.51 1.02
CA PRO A 249 -8.93 5.63 -0.43
C PRO A 249 -8.29 4.40 -1.07
N LEU A 250 -7.38 3.75 -0.34
CA LEU A 250 -6.71 2.51 -0.75
C LEU A 250 -7.71 1.35 -0.92
N LEU A 251 -8.61 1.17 0.07
CA LEU A 251 -9.66 0.15 0.00
C LEU A 251 -10.65 0.45 -1.14
N ALA A 252 -11.07 1.71 -1.28
CA ALA A 252 -12.00 2.14 -2.31
C ALA A 252 -11.51 1.81 -3.73
N SER A 253 -10.27 2.20 -4.02
CA SER A 253 -9.67 1.94 -5.33
C SER A 253 -9.36 0.47 -5.54
N MET A 254 -9.05 -0.29 -4.49
CA MET A 254 -8.95 -1.75 -4.60
C MET A 254 -10.27 -2.40 -5.00
N MET A 255 -11.39 -2.01 -4.37
CA MET A 255 -12.71 -2.53 -4.77
C MET A 255 -13.05 -2.18 -6.22
N ALA A 256 -12.72 -0.97 -6.67
CA ALA A 256 -12.91 -0.59 -8.06
C ALA A 256 -12.01 -1.41 -9.01
N GLY A 257 -10.76 -1.66 -8.61
CA GLY A 257 -9.82 -2.52 -9.34
C GLY A 257 -10.35 -3.95 -9.50
N VAL A 258 -10.92 -4.52 -8.44
CA VAL A 258 -11.59 -5.83 -8.48
C VAL A 258 -12.71 -5.83 -9.52
N VAL A 259 -13.57 -4.81 -9.49
CA VAL A 259 -14.67 -4.69 -10.45
C VAL A 259 -14.15 -4.57 -11.89
N ILE A 260 -13.14 -3.73 -12.10
CA ILE A 260 -12.53 -3.53 -13.42
C ILE A 260 -11.90 -4.84 -13.92
N ALA A 261 -11.08 -5.52 -13.11
CA ALA A 261 -10.40 -6.75 -13.50
C ALA A 261 -11.36 -7.89 -13.86
N ASN A 262 -12.48 -7.99 -13.17
CA ASN A 262 -13.46 -9.04 -13.40
C ASN A 262 -14.48 -8.71 -14.50
N LEU A 263 -14.49 -7.47 -14.99
CA LEU A 263 -15.29 -7.04 -16.14
C LEU A 263 -14.43 -6.73 -17.38
N ALA A 264 -13.10 -6.68 -17.24
CA ALA A 264 -12.17 -6.26 -18.29
C ALA A 264 -12.17 -7.20 -19.50
N GLY A 265 -12.20 -6.60 -20.69
CA GLY A 265 -11.94 -7.30 -21.96
C GLY A 265 -10.45 -7.34 -22.31
N ALA A 266 -10.10 -7.92 -23.46
CA ALA A 266 -8.71 -8.07 -23.90
C ALA A 266 -7.92 -6.75 -23.96
N GLU A 267 -8.57 -5.65 -24.29
CA GLU A 267 -7.97 -4.33 -24.43
C GLU A 267 -7.44 -3.75 -23.11
N LEU A 268 -8.16 -3.94 -22.00
CA LEU A 268 -7.70 -3.46 -20.68
C LEU A 268 -6.43 -4.19 -20.22
N ARG A 269 -6.20 -5.42 -20.70
CA ARG A 269 -5.00 -6.21 -20.36
C ARG A 269 -3.73 -5.64 -20.97
N LYS A 270 -3.82 -4.91 -22.10
CA LYS A 270 -2.67 -4.26 -22.73
C LYS A 270 -2.05 -3.20 -21.82
N PHE A 271 -2.87 -2.56 -20.98
CA PHE A 271 -2.46 -1.45 -20.14
C PHE A 271 -2.21 -1.82 -18.68
N GLU A 272 -2.60 -3.01 -18.24
CA GLU A 272 -2.27 -3.55 -16.91
C GLU A 272 -0.76 -3.48 -16.64
N ARG A 273 0.07 -3.77 -17.65
CA ARG A 273 1.52 -3.63 -17.56
C ARG A 273 1.97 -2.21 -17.23
N VAL A 274 1.37 -1.21 -17.86
CA VAL A 274 1.70 0.22 -17.61
C VAL A 274 1.34 0.60 -16.18
N ILE A 275 0.22 0.08 -15.68
CA ILE A 275 -0.23 0.31 -14.32
C ILE A 275 0.74 -0.32 -13.31
N LEU A 276 1.14 -1.57 -13.54
CA LEU A 276 2.09 -2.31 -12.70
C LEU A 276 3.51 -1.73 -12.77
N GLU A 277 3.94 -1.19 -13.92
CA GLU A 277 5.24 -0.51 -14.05
C GLU A 277 5.35 0.73 -13.14
N ALA A 278 4.23 1.42 -12.90
CA ALA A 278 4.19 2.58 -12.01
C ALA A 278 4.29 2.21 -10.52
N GLU A 279 4.12 0.92 -10.16
CA GLU A 279 4.14 0.44 -8.78
C GLU A 279 5.42 0.84 -8.05
N HIS A 280 6.57 0.62 -8.69
CA HIS A 280 7.86 0.91 -8.07
C HIS A 280 8.05 2.42 -7.82
N VAL A 281 7.60 3.27 -8.74
CA VAL A 281 7.71 4.72 -8.61
C VAL A 281 6.86 5.20 -7.43
N VAL A 282 5.64 4.70 -7.32
CA VAL A 282 4.73 5.06 -6.23
C VAL A 282 5.24 4.54 -4.89
N ALA A 283 5.76 3.32 -4.83
CA ALA A 283 6.36 2.75 -3.62
C ALA A 283 7.57 3.58 -3.13
N VAL A 284 8.47 3.99 -4.04
CA VAL A 284 9.62 4.84 -3.71
C VAL A 284 9.15 6.21 -3.21
N LEU A 285 8.14 6.81 -3.85
CA LEU A 285 7.56 8.07 -3.40
C LEU A 285 7.05 7.96 -1.95
N TYR A 286 6.29 6.90 -1.62
CA TYR A 286 5.81 6.68 -0.25
C TYR A 286 6.93 6.44 0.74
N ALA A 287 7.96 5.69 0.35
CA ALA A 287 9.11 5.47 1.21
C ALA A 287 9.82 6.78 1.53
N ILE A 288 10.00 7.66 0.55
CA ILE A 288 10.62 8.98 0.78
C ILE A 288 9.74 9.86 1.66
N VAL A 289 8.43 9.88 1.42
CA VAL A 289 7.48 10.63 2.27
C VAL A 289 7.50 10.11 3.70
N ALA A 290 7.49 8.79 3.90
CA ALA A 290 7.59 8.17 5.21
C ALA A 290 8.89 8.55 5.93
N GLY A 291 10.02 8.58 5.20
CA GLY A 291 11.29 9.04 5.74
C GLY A 291 11.29 10.53 6.10
N ALA A 292 10.70 11.38 5.27
CA ALA A 292 10.62 12.82 5.53
C ALA A 292 9.69 13.18 6.70
N LEU A 293 8.77 12.28 7.05
CA LEU A 293 7.90 12.37 8.22
C LEU A 293 8.52 11.76 9.48
N LEU A 294 9.70 11.14 9.37
CA LEU A 294 10.38 10.54 10.50
C LEU A 294 10.98 11.65 11.36
N ASP A 295 10.43 11.81 12.56
CA ASP A 295 11.07 12.57 13.63
C ASP A 295 12.32 11.81 14.07
N LEU A 296 13.50 12.42 14.03
CA LEU A 296 14.75 11.77 14.46
C LEU A 296 14.96 11.85 15.98
N ASN A 297 14.20 12.71 16.66
CA ASN A 297 14.28 12.91 18.09
C ASN A 297 13.29 12.00 18.85
N VAL A 298 13.25 10.73 18.47
CA VAL A 298 12.27 9.79 19.00
C VAL A 298 12.66 9.31 20.40
N SER A 299 11.69 9.30 21.30
CA SER A 299 11.83 8.68 22.63
C SER A 299 12.23 7.21 22.53
N SER A 300 13.00 6.73 23.52
CA SER A 300 13.45 5.34 23.65
C SER A 300 12.31 4.32 23.61
N GLY A 301 11.08 4.70 23.98
CA GLY A 301 9.90 3.83 23.91
C GLY A 301 9.49 3.47 22.49
N TYR A 302 9.63 4.39 21.53
CA TYR A 302 9.35 4.11 20.13
C TYR A 302 10.46 3.29 19.47
N LEU A 303 11.72 3.47 19.91
CA LEU A 303 12.82 2.59 19.50
C LEU A 303 12.61 1.17 20.01
N ALA A 304 12.10 1.01 21.24
CA ALA A 304 11.71 -0.30 21.76
C ALA A 304 10.56 -0.92 20.97
N LEU A 305 9.56 -0.13 20.56
CA LEU A 305 8.48 -0.58 19.68
C LEU A 305 9.01 -1.03 18.31
N ALA A 306 9.85 -0.23 17.68
CA ALA A 306 10.47 -0.57 16.40
C ALA A 306 11.34 -1.82 16.51
N GLY A 307 12.18 -1.92 17.55
CA GLY A 307 13.02 -3.08 17.83
C GLY A 307 12.20 -4.35 18.09
N ALA A 308 11.11 -4.25 18.84
CA ALA A 308 10.21 -5.38 19.08
C ALA A 308 9.55 -5.86 17.78
N ILE A 309 9.08 -4.95 16.93
CA ILE A 309 8.46 -5.31 15.65
C ILE A 309 9.49 -5.93 14.69
N ILE A 310 10.73 -5.45 14.69
CA ILE A 310 11.81 -6.05 13.90
C ILE A 310 12.17 -7.43 14.45
N GLY A 311 12.26 -7.60 15.77
CA GLY A 311 12.63 -8.88 16.40
C GLY A 311 11.53 -9.94 16.36
N LEU A 312 10.26 -9.54 16.22
CA LEU A 312 9.12 -10.45 16.05
C LEU A 312 8.92 -10.92 14.59
N ARG A 313 9.81 -10.53 13.67
CA ARG A 313 9.76 -10.84 12.24
C ARG A 313 10.97 -11.64 11.79
#